data_AF-A0A7C4GWC5-F1
#
_entry.id   AF-A0A7C4GWC5-F1
#
_cell.length_a   1.000
_cell.length_b   1.000
_cell.length_c   1.000
_cell.angle_alpha   90.00
_cell.angle_beta   90.00
_cell.angle_gamma   90.00
#
_symmetry.space_group_name_H-M   'P 1'
#
loop_
_entity.id
_entity.type
_entity.pdbx_description
1 polymer ?
#
loop_
_entity_poly.entity_id
_entity_poly.type
_entity_poly.pdbx_seq_one_letter_code
_entity_poly.pdbx_strand_id
1 'polypeptide(L)' 'MAAQVVEALVARFPCLRPRFYDPQGQIHRHISALVNGTSIQFRRGWSTPVADGDEVILLPPVGGG' A
#
# COMPACT_ATOMS: atom_id res chain seq x y z
N MET A 1 0.71 3.22 -10.36
CA MET A 1 0.58 4.00 -9.11
C MET A 1 0.69 3.08 -7.92
N ALA A 2 1.15 3.56 -6.76
CA ALA A 2 1.31 2.76 -5.55
C ALA A 2 0.01 2.04 -5.12
N ALA A 3 -1.16 2.67 -5.29
CA ALA A 3 -2.46 2.02 -5.02
C ALA A 3 -2.67 0.72 -5.83
N GLN A 4 -2.24 0.71 -7.10
CA GLN A 4 -2.40 -0.44 -7.99
C GLN A 4 -1.55 -1.64 -7.53
N VAL A 5 -0.46 -1.40 -6.80
CA VAL A 5 0.34 -2.47 -6.20
C VAL A 5 -0.46 -3.18 -5.11
N VAL A 6 -1.18 -2.43 -4.28
CA VAL A 6 -2.07 -2.99 -3.25
C VAL A 6 -3.25 -3.73 -3.89
N GLU A 7 -3.87 -3.15 -4.92
CA GLU A 7 -4.95 -3.79 -5.67
C GLU A 7 -4.49 -5.14 -6.26
N ALA A 8 -3.34 -5.17 -6.92
CA ALA A 8 -2.77 -6.39 -7.50
C ALA A 8 -2.43 -7.43 -6.42
N LEU A 9 -1.88 -6.99 -5.28
CA LEU A 9 -1.57 -7.88 -4.17
C LEU A 9 -2.83 -8.54 -3.60
N VAL A 10 -3.88 -7.75 -3.37
CA VAL A 10 -5.15 -8.25 -2.85
C VAL A 10 -5.90 -9.11 -3.88
N ALA A 11 -5.82 -8.78 -5.17
CA ALA A 11 -6.37 -9.63 -6.22
C ALA A 11 -5.69 -11.01 -6.24
N ARG A 12 -4.38 -11.08 -6.02
CA ARG A 12 -3.63 -12.33 -5.93
C ARG A 12 -3.83 -13.07 -4.59
N PHE A 13 -4.01 -12.34 -3.50
CA PHE A 13 -4.22 -12.87 -2.16
C PHE A 13 -5.45 -12.25 -1.49
N PRO A 14 -6.67 -12.74 -1.80
CA PRO A 14 -7.92 -12.15 -1.30
C PRO A 14 -8.02 -12.06 0.23
N CYS A 15 -7.34 -12.94 0.96
CA CYS A 15 -7.25 -12.92 2.42
C CYS A 15 -6.58 -11.66 3.00
N LEU A 16 -5.84 -10.91 2.19
CA LEU A 16 -5.22 -9.64 2.58
C LEU A 16 -6.17 -8.45 2.46
N ARG A 17 -7.30 -8.58 1.74
CA ARG A 17 -8.27 -7.49 1.57
C ARG A 17 -8.68 -6.81 2.90
N PRO A 18 -9.12 -7.54 3.94
CA PRO A 18 -9.51 -6.91 5.21
C PRO A 18 -8.35 -6.30 6.00
N ARG A 19 -7.08 -6.64 5.65
CA ARG A 19 -5.89 -6.01 6.24
C ARG A 19 -5.51 -4.72 5.55
N PHE A 20 -5.78 -4.62 4.24
CA PHE A 20 -5.39 -3.48 3.42
C PHE A 20 -6.48 -2.45 3.20
N TYR A 21 -7.74 -2.89 3.15
CA TYR A 21 -8.89 -2.03 2.86
C TYR A 21 -9.81 -1.92 4.08
N ASP A 22 -10.38 -0.73 4.25
CA ASP A 22 -11.48 -0.49 5.18
C ASP A 22 -12.84 -0.94 4.60
N PRO A 23 -13.93 -0.92 5.38
CA PRO A 23 -15.27 -1.28 4.90
C PRO A 23 -15.79 -0.39 3.76
N GLN A 24 -15.24 0.81 3.57
CA GLN A 24 -15.57 1.74 2.50
C GLN A 24 -14.78 1.45 1.21
N GLY A 25 -13.90 0.45 1.23
CA GLY A 25 -13.07 0.07 0.09
C GLY A 25 -11.88 0.99 -0.14
N GLN A 26 -11.48 1.80 0.85
CA GLN A 26 -10.29 2.64 0.80
C GLN A 26 -9.11 1.93 1.46
N ILE A 27 -7.89 2.20 1.01
CA ILE A 27 -6.70 1.66 1.66
C ILE A 27 -6.61 2.23 3.07
N HIS A 28 -6.42 1.37 4.06
CA HIS A 28 -6.43 1.74 5.47
C HIS A 28 -5.41 2.84 5.73
N ARG A 29 -5.83 3.92 6.40
CA ARG A 29 -4.99 5.10 6.69
C ARG A 29 -3.71 4.83 7.50
N HIS A 30 -3.61 3.64 8.11
CA HIS A 30 -2.47 3.23 8.94
C HIS A 30 -1.46 2.37 8.16
N ILE A 31 -1.69 2.15 6.87
CA ILE A 31 -0.75 1.45 5.99
C ILE A 31 0.18 2.49 5.39
N SER A 32 1.46 2.24 5.55
CA SER A 32 2.52 3.04 4.95
C SER A 32 3.12 2.29 3.77
N ALA A 33 3.62 3.03 2.78
CA ALA A 33 4.37 2.45 1.68
C ALA A 33 5.65 3.25 1.42
N LEU A 34 6.68 2.54 0.98
CA LEU A 34 7.91 3.14 0.46
C LEU A 34 8.07 2.74 -1.00
N VAL A 35 8.47 3.69 -1.84
CA VAL A 35 8.88 3.45 -3.22
C VAL A 35 10.35 3.81 -3.33
N ASN A 36 11.21 2.84 -3.64
CA ASN A 36 12.67 2.96 -3.65
C ASN A 36 13.19 3.63 -2.37
N GLY A 37 12.79 3.09 -1.22
CA GLY A 37 13.21 3.57 0.11
C GLY A 37 12.60 4.90 0.58
N THR A 38 11.75 5.56 -0.23
CA THR A 38 11.12 6.84 0.17
C THR A 38 9.64 6.66 0.49
N SER A 39 9.19 7.14 1.66
CA SER A 39 7.78 7.07 2.03
C SER A 39 6.89 7.87 1.08
N ILE A 40 5.77 7.26 0.66
CA ILE A 40 4.79 7.89 -0.24
C ILE A 40 4.10 9.12 0.38
N GLN A 41 4.11 9.25 1.71
CA GLN A 41 3.50 10.38 2.43
C GLN A 41 4.21 11.71 2.14
N PHE A 42 5.50 11.64 1.81
CA PHE A 42 6.30 12.80 1.39
C PHE A 42 6.33 12.98 -0.13
N ARG A 43 5.54 12.17 -0.86
CA ARG A 43 5.41 12.20 -2.32
C ARG A 43 3.96 12.56 -2.69
N ARG A 44 3.28 11.71 -3.46
CA ARG A 44 1.90 11.92 -3.92
C ARG A 44 0.91 10.97 -3.22
N GLY A 45 1.27 10.47 -2.04
CA GLY A 45 0.50 9.44 -1.35
C GLY A 45 0.31 8.20 -2.23
N TRP A 46 -0.87 7.59 -2.18
CA TRP A 46 -1.21 6.42 -2.99
C TRP A 46 -1.21 6.66 -4.51
N SER A 47 -1.22 7.93 -4.93
CA SER A 47 -1.03 8.35 -6.34
C SER A 47 0.44 8.46 -6.75
N THR A 48 1.38 8.06 -5.89
CA THR A 48 2.81 8.01 -6.24
C THR A 48 3.02 7.07 -7.44
N PRO A 49 3.64 7.54 -8.53
CA PRO A 49 3.99 6.69 -9.67
C PRO A 49 4.92 5.57 -9.24
N VAL A 50 4.73 4.39 -9.84
CA VAL A 50 5.57 3.21 -9.67
C VAL A 50 5.81 2.68 -11.07
N ALA A 51 7.08 2.50 -11.44
CA ALA A 51 7.52 1.97 -12.72
C ALA A 51 7.93 0.51 -12.58
N ASP A 52 8.14 -0.15 -13.71
CA ASP A 52 8.77 -1.47 -13.71
C ASP A 52 10.20 -1.38 -13.14
N GLY A 53 10.58 -2.36 -12.33
CA GLY A 53 11.84 -2.37 -11.59
C GLY A 53 11.87 -1.56 -10.28
N ASP A 54 10.82 -0.77 -9.96
CA ASP A 54 10.73 -0.09 -8.67
C ASP A 54 10.46 -1.08 -7.52
N GLU A 55 11.14 -0.88 -6.41
CA GLU A 55 10.86 -1.61 -5.17
C GLU A 55 9.76 -0.90 -4.38
N VAL A 56 8.70 -1.64 -4.05
CA VAL A 56 7.60 -1.15 -3.21
C VAL A 56 7.51 -1.96 -1.93
N ILE A 57 7.74 -1.30 -0.80
CA ILE A 57 7.61 -1.89 0.54
C ILE A 57 6.29 -1.44 1.13
N LEU A 58 5.43 -2.39 1.49
CA LEU A 58 4.16 -2.14 2.18
C LEU A 58 4.33 -2.48 3.66
N LEU A 59 4.12 -1.49 4.52
CA LEU A 59 4.18 -1.63 5.96
C LEU A 59 2.74 -1.65 6.50
N PRO A 60 2.24 -2.81 6.96
CA PRO A 60 0.95 -2.86 7.63
C PRO A 60 1.01 -2.05 8.94
N PRO A 61 -0.15 -1.71 9.51
CA PRO A 61 -0.18 -1.07 10.82
C PRO A 61 0.57 -1.97 11.79
N VAL A 62 1.64 -1.45 12.40
CA VAL A 62 2.32 -2.17 13.47
C VAL A 62 1.36 -2.11 14.66
N GLY A 63 0.65 -3.19 14.92
CA GLY A 63 -0.11 -3.35 16.14
C GLY A 63 0.88 -3.36 17.29
N GLY A 64 1.04 -2.21 17.95
CA GLY A 64 1.52 -2.21 19.33
C GLY A 64 0.45 -2.93 20.14
N GLY A 65 0.82 -4.05 20.76
CA GLY A 65 -0.02 -4.71 21.75
C GLY A 65 -0.34 -3.80 22.93
#